data_AF-A0A7G3FH64-F1
#
_entry.id   AF-A0A7G3FH64-F1
#
_cell.length_a   1.000
_cell.length_b   1.000
_cell.length_c   1.000
_cell.angle_alpha   90.00
_cell.angle_beta   90.00
_cell.angle_gamma   90.00
#
_symmetry.space_group_name_H-M   'P 1'
#
loop_
_entity.id
_entity.type
_entity.pdbx_description
1 polymer ?
#
loop_
_entity_poly.entity_id
_entity_poly.type
_entity_poly.pdbx_seq_one_letter_code
_entity_poly.pdbx_strand_id
1 'polypeptide(L)'
;MEYFRGSSRNCANQTKIMTNILLVEDREILRTLFSDLIENYWPDEKPLSINTCGFDAAEKLISEKEYQIYVFNISTNSASNFGLVKQLVQKGHCNKSKIIITSVDKPPIITTDQEVEIHYCNEDNFTAECLPLMVQ
;
A
#
# COMPACT_ATOMS: atom_id res chain seq x y z
N MET A 1 -48.23 -23.06 -29.12
CA MET A 1 -47.69 -22.16 -28.07
C MET A 1 -46.78 -23.00 -27.21
N GLU A 2 -45.49 -22.67 -27.16
CA GLU A 2 -44.66 -22.81 -25.96
C GLU A 2 -43.41 -21.95 -26.18
N TYR A 3 -43.26 -20.96 -25.30
CA TYR A 3 -42.25 -19.92 -25.37
C TYR A 3 -40.95 -20.46 -24.78
N PHE A 4 -39.88 -20.57 -25.57
CA PHE A 4 -38.54 -20.71 -24.99
C PHE A 4 -38.11 -19.35 -24.43
N ARG A 5 -38.28 -19.20 -23.11
CA ARG A 5 -37.70 -18.12 -22.32
C ARG A 5 -36.18 -18.22 -22.37
N GLY A 6 -35.54 -17.11 -22.72
CA GLY A 6 -34.10 -16.96 -22.67
C GLY A 6 -33.54 -17.21 -21.27
N SER A 7 -32.37 -17.82 -21.22
CA SER A 7 -31.42 -17.61 -20.13
C SER A 7 -30.34 -16.67 -20.65
N SER A 8 -30.61 -15.37 -20.55
CA SER A 8 -29.55 -14.37 -20.51
C SER A 8 -28.64 -14.77 -19.35
N ARG A 9 -27.45 -15.28 -19.67
CA ARG A 9 -26.37 -15.42 -18.70
C ARG A 9 -26.01 -13.99 -18.27
N ASN A 10 -26.65 -13.54 -17.19
CA ASN A 10 -26.07 -12.53 -16.33
C ASN A 10 -24.78 -13.14 -15.76
N CYS A 11 -23.70 -13.12 -16.54
CA CYS A 11 -22.37 -13.13 -15.94
C CYS A 11 -22.27 -11.81 -15.20
N ALA A 12 -22.62 -11.88 -13.92
CA ALA A 12 -22.36 -10.82 -12.95
C ALA A 12 -20.94 -10.32 -13.21
N ASN A 13 -20.85 -9.05 -13.58
CA ASN A 13 -19.64 -8.28 -13.56
C ASN A 13 -19.19 -8.26 -12.10
N GLN A 14 -18.52 -9.32 -11.65
CA GLN A 14 -17.84 -9.34 -10.36
C GLN A 14 -16.76 -8.29 -10.49
N THR A 15 -17.06 -7.07 -10.05
CA THR A 15 -16.05 -6.05 -9.82
C THR A 15 -15.11 -6.65 -8.79
N LYS A 16 -14.04 -7.31 -9.25
CA LYS A 16 -12.99 -7.80 -8.37
C LYS A 16 -12.52 -6.57 -7.58
N ILE A 17 -12.65 -6.63 -6.26
CA ILE A 17 -12.24 -5.54 -5.38
C ILE A 17 -10.75 -5.34 -5.63
N MET A 18 -10.40 -4.17 -6.15
CA MET A 18 -9.03 -3.82 -6.49
C MET A 18 -8.30 -3.33 -5.24
N THR A 19 -7.12 -3.87 -4.98
CA THR A 19 -6.26 -3.40 -3.89
C THR A 19 -5.53 -2.14 -4.34
N ASN A 20 -5.81 -1.00 -3.70
CA ASN A 20 -5.11 0.26 -3.96
C ASN A 20 -3.93 0.40 -3.00
N ILE A 21 -2.75 0.55 -3.59
CA ILE A 21 -1.49 0.75 -2.89
C ILE A 21 -1.00 2.17 -3.18
N LEU A 22 -0.54 2.86 -2.14
CA LEU A 22 0.26 4.08 -2.28
C LEU A 22 1.70 3.78 -1.90
N LEU A 23 2.61 3.91 -2.85
CA LEU A 23 4.06 3.80 -2.66
C LEU A 23 4.67 5.21 -2.57
N VAL A 24 5.37 5.47 -1.47
CA VAL A 24 5.99 6.75 -1.16
C VAL A 24 7.51 6.58 -1.07
N GLU A 25 8.21 7.20 -1.99
CA GLU A 25 9.68 7.22 -2.08
C GLU A 25 10.12 8.41 -2.94
N ASP A 26 11.11 9.18 -2.49
CA ASP A 26 11.55 10.39 -3.20
C ASP A 26 12.35 10.06 -4.47
N ARG A 27 13.12 8.97 -4.44
CA ARG A 27 14.00 8.53 -5.54
C ARG A 27 13.19 7.75 -6.58
N GLU A 28 13.04 8.35 -7.76
CA GLU A 28 12.28 7.77 -8.87
C GLU A 28 12.71 6.34 -9.22
N ILE A 29 14.01 6.07 -9.27
CA ILE A 29 14.56 4.73 -9.58
C ILE A 29 14.02 3.67 -8.61
N LEU A 30 13.90 4.00 -7.33
CA LEU A 30 13.42 3.07 -6.31
C LEU A 30 11.90 3.01 -6.26
N ARG A 31 11.19 4.10 -6.58
CA ARG A 31 9.74 4.02 -6.84
C ARG A 31 9.46 3.00 -7.92
N THR A 32 10.14 3.10 -9.07
CA THR A 32 9.98 2.15 -10.17
C THR A 32 10.34 0.73 -9.75
N LEU A 33 11.50 0.54 -9.11
CA LEU A 33 11.91 -0.78 -8.64
C LEU A 33 10.87 -1.42 -7.71
N PHE A 34 10.39 -0.69 -6.70
CA PHE A 34 9.41 -1.20 -5.76
C PHE A 34 8.07 -1.48 -6.43
N SER A 35 7.60 -0.62 -7.33
CA SER A 35 6.42 -0.88 -8.14
C SER A 35 6.57 -2.19 -8.92
N ASP A 36 7.68 -2.37 -9.64
CA ASP A 36 7.94 -3.58 -10.41
C ASP A 36 8.00 -4.83 -9.51
N LEU A 37 8.64 -4.73 -8.34
CA LEU A 37 8.68 -5.83 -7.38
C LEU A 37 7.29 -6.18 -6.84
N ILE A 38 6.46 -5.18 -6.55
CA ILE A 38 5.08 -5.41 -6.11
C ILE A 38 4.30 -6.09 -7.23
N GLU A 39 4.33 -5.57 -8.45
CA GLU A 39 3.57 -6.12 -9.59
C GLU A 39 3.96 -7.55 -9.93
N ASN A 40 5.27 -7.85 -9.95
CA ASN A 40 5.77 -9.15 -10.37
C ASN A 40 5.61 -10.25 -9.31
N TYR A 41 5.63 -9.89 -8.02
CA TYR A 41 5.59 -10.85 -6.94
C TYR A 41 4.28 -10.86 -6.16
N TRP A 42 3.33 -9.98 -6.50
CA TRP A 42 2.04 -9.84 -5.81
C TRP A 42 1.37 -11.21 -5.59
N PRO A 43 1.18 -11.65 -4.33
CA PRO A 43 0.77 -13.02 -4.07
C PRO A 43 -0.76 -13.19 -4.06
N ASP A 44 -1.54 -12.11 -4.17
CA ASP A 44 -3.00 -12.16 -4.24
C ASP A 44 -3.47 -12.16 -5.72
N GLU A 45 -4.49 -12.95 -6.04
CA GLU A 45 -5.13 -12.96 -7.36
C GLU A 45 -6.05 -11.75 -7.61
N LYS A 46 -6.25 -10.89 -6.58
CA LYS A 46 -6.97 -9.63 -6.71
C LYS A 46 -6.19 -8.63 -7.57
N PRO A 47 -6.88 -7.90 -8.45
CA PRO A 47 -6.26 -6.83 -9.23
C PRO A 47 -5.70 -5.78 -8.28
N LEU A 48 -4.54 -5.24 -8.65
CA LEU A 48 -3.83 -4.22 -7.88
C LEU A 48 -3.78 -2.90 -8.66
N SER A 49 -3.77 -1.78 -7.95
CA SER A 49 -3.43 -0.46 -8.48
C SER A 49 -2.39 0.18 -7.59
N ILE A 50 -1.19 0.39 -8.13
CA ILE A 50 -0.11 1.07 -7.45
C ILE A 50 -0.11 2.53 -7.88
N ASN A 51 -0.23 3.42 -6.90
CA ASN A 51 -0.04 4.85 -7.07
C ASN A 51 1.29 5.20 -6.41
N THR A 52 2.10 6.04 -7.04
CA THR A 52 3.44 6.37 -6.53
C THR A 52 3.60 7.87 -6.35
N CYS A 53 4.35 8.29 -5.33
CA CYS A 53 4.67 9.69 -5.07
C CYS A 53 5.93 9.85 -4.23
N GLY A 54 6.45 11.09 -4.15
CA GLY A 54 7.44 11.49 -3.15
C GLY A 54 6.79 11.84 -1.81
N PHE A 55 7.59 12.01 -0.77
CA PHE A 55 7.13 12.37 0.58
C PHE A 55 6.50 13.77 0.63
N ASP A 56 6.93 14.68 -0.24
CA ASP A 56 6.39 16.04 -0.37
C ASP A 56 4.93 16.07 -0.85
N ALA A 57 4.55 15.11 -1.70
CA ALA A 57 3.20 14.98 -2.24
C ALA A 57 2.30 14.00 -1.45
N ALA A 58 2.89 13.18 -0.57
CA ALA A 58 2.20 12.08 0.09
C ALA A 58 0.98 12.55 0.92
N GLU A 59 1.13 13.59 1.75
CA GLU A 59 0.03 14.06 2.59
C GLU A 59 -1.18 14.50 1.77
N LYS A 60 -0.96 15.20 0.66
CA LYS A 60 -2.02 15.64 -0.24
C LYS A 60 -2.74 14.45 -0.86
N LEU A 61 -2.01 13.49 -1.43
CA LEU A 61 -2.60 12.31 -2.06
C LEU A 61 -3.42 11.47 -1.07
N ILE A 62 -2.90 11.28 0.15
CA ILE A 62 -3.59 10.55 1.21
C ILE A 62 -4.89 11.27 1.62
N SER A 63 -4.90 12.61 1.62
CA SER A 63 -6.10 13.39 1.93
C SER A 63 -7.17 13.33 0.83
N GLU A 64 -6.78 13.07 -0.42
CA GLU A 64 -7.69 13.03 -1.57
C GLU A 64 -8.24 11.62 -1.84
N LYS A 65 -7.51 10.57 -1.46
CA LYS A 65 -7.87 9.18 -1.71
C LYS A 65 -7.42 8.28 -0.56
N GLU A 66 -8.31 7.42 -0.11
CA GLU A 66 -7.99 6.36 0.84
C GLU A 66 -7.37 5.15 0.11
N TYR A 67 -6.28 4.65 0.65
CA TYR A 67 -5.59 3.46 0.16
C TYR A 67 -5.68 2.34 1.19
N GLN A 68 -5.73 1.09 0.72
CA GLN A 68 -5.75 -0.07 1.60
C GLN A 68 -4.35 -0.34 2.19
N ILE A 69 -3.31 -0.06 1.41
CA ILE A 69 -1.92 -0.31 1.77
C ILE A 69 -1.08 0.92 1.46
N TYR A 70 -0.30 1.36 2.44
CA TYR A 70 0.71 2.40 2.29
C TYR A 70 2.09 1.78 2.40
N VAL A 71 2.99 2.10 1.48
CA VAL A 71 4.37 1.62 1.46
C VAL A 71 5.28 2.83 1.51
N PHE A 72 5.98 3.02 2.63
CA PHE A 72 6.91 4.13 2.81
C PHE A 72 8.33 3.59 2.76
N ASN A 73 9.08 3.90 1.70
CA ASN A 73 10.51 3.59 1.68
C ASN A 73 11.30 4.72 2.31
N ILE A 74 11.89 4.43 3.47
CA ILE A 74 12.69 5.34 4.30
C ILE A 74 14.09 4.72 4.45
N SER A 75 14.75 4.56 3.31
CA SER A 75 16.07 3.98 3.09
C SER A 75 17.24 4.55 3.89
N THR A 76 17.11 5.76 4.39
CA THR A 76 18.00 6.33 5.41
C THR A 76 17.08 6.76 6.52
N ASN A 77 17.43 6.54 7.79
CA ASN A 77 16.58 6.83 8.96
C ASN A 77 16.23 8.33 9.09
N SER A 78 15.42 8.83 8.16
CA SER A 78 15.11 10.23 7.94
C SER A 78 14.03 10.59 8.94
N ALA A 79 14.45 11.29 9.99
CA ALA A 79 13.56 11.70 11.08
C ALA A 79 12.35 12.51 10.56
N SER A 80 12.51 13.28 9.47
CA SER A 80 11.40 13.99 8.84
C SER A 80 10.39 13.05 8.20
N ASN A 81 10.84 12.01 7.50
CA ASN A 81 9.97 11.07 6.81
C ASN A 81 9.22 10.19 7.81
N PHE A 82 9.89 9.71 8.87
CA PHE A 82 9.22 9.07 10.00
C PHE A 82 8.25 10.00 10.72
N GLY A 83 8.63 11.26 10.88
CA GLY A 83 7.78 12.30 11.45
C GLY A 83 6.48 12.47 10.67
N LEU A 84 6.54 12.46 9.34
CA LEU A 84 5.37 12.51 8.47
C LEU A 84 4.47 11.28 8.68
N VAL A 85 5.03 10.06 8.61
CA VAL A 85 4.23 8.83 8.80
C VAL A 85 3.54 8.83 10.16
N LYS A 86 4.25 9.23 11.23
CA LYS A 86 3.67 9.38 12.56
C LYS A 86 2.52 10.38 12.58
N GLN A 87 2.67 11.53 11.93
CA GLN A 87 1.61 12.54 11.85
C GLN A 87 0.39 12.02 11.08
N LEU A 88 0.59 11.33 9.95
CA LEU A 88 -0.50 10.76 9.14
C LEU A 88 -1.32 9.73 9.95
N VAL A 89 -0.62 8.85 10.69
CA VAL A 89 -1.25 7.90 11.60
C VAL A 89 -2.02 8.61 12.71
N GLN A 90 -1.41 9.61 13.37
CA GLN A 90 -2.05 10.35 14.47
C GLN A 90 -3.28 11.15 14.03
N LYS A 91 -3.30 11.63 12.77
CA LYS A 91 -4.46 12.30 12.17
C LYS A 91 -5.58 11.33 11.76
N GLY A 92 -5.36 10.02 11.85
CA GLY A 92 -6.33 8.99 11.44
C GLY A 92 -6.46 8.83 9.91
N HIS A 93 -5.53 9.39 9.13
CA HIS A 93 -5.58 9.33 7.66
C HIS A 93 -5.33 7.91 7.11
N CYS A 94 -4.77 7.02 7.92
CA CYS A 94 -4.47 5.63 7.56
C CYS A 94 -5.26 4.63 8.43
N ASN A 95 -6.41 5.05 8.96
CA ASN A 95 -7.21 4.18 9.82
C ASN A 95 -7.72 2.97 9.03
N LYS A 96 -7.68 1.78 9.64
CA LYS A 96 -8.02 0.48 9.01
C LYS A 96 -7.19 0.13 7.78
N SER A 97 -6.06 0.79 7.59
CA SER A 97 -5.12 0.52 6.52
C SER A 97 -3.92 -0.27 7.04
N LYS A 98 -3.18 -0.88 6.12
CA LYS A 98 -1.87 -1.47 6.41
C LYS A 98 -0.77 -0.51 6.00
N ILE A 99 0.21 -0.31 6.87
CA ILE A 99 1.39 0.52 6.61
C ILE A 99 2.61 -0.39 6.63
N ILE A 100 3.33 -0.41 5.51
CA ILE A 100 4.63 -1.05 5.37
C ILE A 100 5.68 0.05 5.36
N ILE A 101 6.63 0.01 6.28
CA ILE A 101 7.75 0.93 6.33
C ILE A 101 9.02 0.15 6.07
N THR A 102 9.69 0.46 4.96
CA THR A 102 10.97 -0.16 4.58
C THR A 102 12.12 0.77 4.94
N SER A 103 13.19 0.22 5.49
CA SER A 103 14.41 0.97 5.81
C SER A 103 15.61 0.03 5.84
N VAL A 104 16.79 0.53 5.52
CA VAL A 104 18.05 -0.22 5.73
C VAL A 104 18.44 -0.26 7.21
N ASP A 105 18.00 0.74 7.98
CA ASP A 105 18.27 0.88 9.41
C ASP A 105 17.06 0.43 10.24
N LYS A 106 17.27 0.16 11.53
CA LYS A 106 16.15 -0.12 12.43
C LYS A 106 15.30 1.15 12.63
N PRO A 107 14.06 1.18 12.14
CA PRO A 107 13.21 2.36 12.23
C PRO A 107 12.71 2.61 13.67
N PRO A 108 12.41 3.86 14.05
CA PRO A 108 11.74 4.14 15.30
C PRO A 108 10.33 3.52 15.32
N ILE A 109 9.93 2.97 16.47
CA ILE A 109 8.59 2.38 16.63
C ILE A 109 7.55 3.49 16.78
N ILE A 110 6.60 3.53 15.85
CA ILE A 110 5.40 4.37 15.92
C ILE A 110 4.33 3.64 16.74
N THR A 111 3.95 4.22 17.88
CA THR A 111 2.83 3.76 18.71
C THR A 111 1.59 4.60 18.41
N THR A 112 0.41 3.97 18.36
CA THR A 112 -0.86 4.63 18.04
C THR A 112 -2.04 3.90 18.67
N ASP A 113 -3.10 4.64 19.01
CA ASP A 113 -4.38 4.09 19.47
C ASP A 113 -5.36 3.86 18.30
N GLN A 114 -4.93 4.12 17.06
CA GLN A 114 -5.71 3.89 15.84
C GLN A 114 -5.69 2.41 15.44
N GLU A 115 -6.74 1.95 14.75
CA GLU A 115 -6.82 0.60 14.17
C GLU A 115 -5.97 0.54 12.88
N VAL A 116 -4.65 0.64 12.99
CA VAL A 116 -3.71 0.58 11.86
C VAL A 116 -2.65 -0.47 12.11
N GLU A 117 -2.36 -1.27 11.09
CA GLU A 117 -1.32 -2.29 11.14
C GLU A 117 -0.02 -1.71 10.58
N ILE A 118 1.01 -1.56 11.43
CA ILE A 118 2.30 -1.01 11.00
C ILE A 118 3.34 -2.13 11.03
N HIS A 119 3.89 -2.45 9.87
CA HIS A 119 4.97 -3.41 9.70
C HIS A 119 6.25 -2.69 9.29
N TYR A 120 7.36 -3.16 9.83
CA TYR A 120 8.70 -2.68 9.51
C TYR A 120 9.47 -3.81 8.87
N CYS A 121 10.17 -3.52 7.79
CA CYS A 121 10.96 -4.52 7.10
C CYS A 121 12.21 -3.91 6.47
N ASN A 122 13.19 -4.76 6.19
CA ASN A 122 14.42 -4.32 5.55
C ASN A 122 14.19 -4.07 4.05
N GLU A 123 14.74 -2.96 3.53
CA GLU A 123 14.69 -2.62 2.09
C GLU A 123 15.23 -3.77 1.22
N ASP A 124 16.35 -4.36 1.61
CA ASP A 124 17.05 -5.41 0.85
C ASP A 124 16.26 -6.72 0.77
N ASN A 125 15.35 -6.94 1.73
CA ASN A 125 14.53 -8.15 1.82
C ASN A 125 13.06 -7.90 1.46
N PHE A 126 12.76 -6.83 0.70
CA PHE A 126 11.39 -6.37 0.45
C PHE A 126 10.44 -7.47 -0.01
N THR A 127 10.82 -8.25 -1.02
CA THR A 127 9.99 -9.32 -1.59
C THR A 127 9.78 -10.49 -0.63
N ALA A 128 10.78 -10.82 0.19
CA ALA A 128 10.74 -11.95 1.11
C ALA A 128 10.03 -11.62 2.42
N GLU A 129 10.20 -10.39 2.93
CA GLU A 129 9.72 -9.99 4.26
C GLU A 129 8.49 -9.06 4.21
N CYS A 130 8.46 -8.08 3.30
CA CYS A 130 7.40 -7.06 3.30
C CYS A 130 6.17 -7.51 2.51
N LEU A 131 6.40 -8.05 1.32
CA LEU A 131 5.33 -8.34 0.36
C LEU A 131 4.33 -9.40 0.87
N PRO A 132 4.74 -10.48 1.58
CA PRO A 132 3.78 -11.41 2.18
C PRO A 132 2.88 -10.75 3.23
N LEU A 133 3.37 -9.74 3.95
CA LEU A 133 2.61 -9.01 4.96
C LEU A 133 1.51 -8.16 4.34
N MET A 134 1.66 -7.73 3.09
CA MET A 134 0.67 -6.89 2.39
C MET A 134 -0.66 -7.62 2.12
N VAL A 135 -0.67 -8.95 2.11
CA VAL A 135 -1.83 -9.76 1.68
C VAL A 135 -2.55 -10.47 2.84
N GLN A 136 -1.92 -10.56 4.01
CA GLN A 136 -2.50 -11.16 5.23
C GLN A 136 -3.65 -10.35 5.82
#